data_AF-A0AA86I960-F1
#
_entry.id   AF-A0AA86I960-F1
#
_cell.length_a   1.000
_cell.length_b   1.000
_cell.length_c   1.000
_cell.angle_alpha   90.00
_cell.angle_beta   90.00
_cell.angle_gamma   90.00
#
_symmetry.space_group_name_H-M   'P 1'
#
loop_
_entity.id
_entity.type
_entity.pdbx_description
1 polymer ?
#
loop_
_entity_poly.entity_id
_entity_poly.type
_entity_poly.pdbx_seq_one_letter_code
_entity_poly.pdbx_strand_id
1 'polypeptide(L)' 'VLGEKNKQAGTIVVSVADEPFCDLNPEHVRIANKIEVRLADQGLLPRYADL' A
#
# COMPACT_ATOMS: atom_id res chain seq x y z
N VAL A 1 -10.79 -2.01 5.63
CA VAL A 1 -10.89 -1.47 7.00
C VAL A 1 -12.32 -1.07 7.26
N LEU A 2 -12.94 -1.59 8.32
CA LEU A 2 -14.31 -1.23 8.71
C LEU A 2 -14.24 0.01 9.61
N GLY A 3 -15.08 1.00 9.31
CA GLY A 3 -15.30 2.19 10.13
C GLY A 3 -16.66 2.18 10.81
N GLU A 4 -17.10 3.34 11.27
CA GLU A 4 -18.39 3.48 11.95
C GLU A 4 -19.55 2.97 11.08
N LYS A 5 -20.51 2.29 11.72
CA LYS A 5 -21.70 1.70 11.09
C LYS A 5 -21.38 0.61 10.05
N ASN A 6 -20.28 -0.14 10.24
CA ASN A 6 -19.84 -1.23 9.33
C ASN A 6 -19.60 -0.79 7.88
N LYS A 7 -19.34 0.50 7.64
CA LYS A 7 -18.96 0.99 6.32
C LYS A 7 -17.47 0.77 6.09
N GLN A 8 -17.06 0.52 4.85
CA GLN A 8 -15.66 0.50 4.48
C GLN A 8 -15.06 1.90 4.66
N ALA A 9 -14.17 2.06 5.63
CA ALA A 9 -13.44 3.30 5.89
C ALA A 9 -12.27 3.49 4.92
N GLY A 10 -11.74 2.38 4.40
CA GLY A 10 -10.59 2.40 3.51
C GLY A 10 -10.05 1.00 3.26
N THR A 11 -8.88 0.95 2.63
CA THR A 11 -8.26 -0.28 2.14
C THR A 11 -6.82 -0.35 2.62
N ILE A 12 -6.44 -1.47 3.25
CA ILE A 12 -5.03 -1.76 3.55
C ILE A 12 -4.45 -2.47 2.34
N VAL A 13 -3.34 -1.96 1.82
CA VAL A 13 -2.63 -2.57 0.71
C VAL A 13 -1.45 -3.35 1.28
N VAL A 14 -1.40 -4.65 1.00
CA VAL A 14 -0.37 -5.57 1.51
C VAL A 14 0.48 -6.04 0.34
N SER A 15 1.80 -5.87 0.43
CA SER A 15 2.76 -6.29 -0.60
C SER A 15 3.21 -7.75 -0.42
N VAL A 16 3.37 -8.19 0.83
CA VAL A 16 3.78 -9.56 1.20
C VAL A 16 2.84 -10.05 2.30
N ALA A 17 2.18 -11.19 2.08
CA ALA A 17 1.18 -11.75 2.99
C ALA A 17 1.65 -13.03 3.70
N ASP A 18 2.57 -13.76 3.08
CA ASP A 18 2.95 -15.12 3.49
C ASP A 18 4.15 -15.14 4.46
N GLU A 19 4.90 -14.04 4.54
CA GLU A 19 6.08 -13.89 5.38
C GLU A 19 6.29 -12.44 5.85
N PRO A 20 7.13 -12.21 6.88
CA PRO A 20 7.49 -10.85 7.29
C PRO A 20 8.17 -10.08 6.15
N PHE A 21 7.78 -8.82 5.99
CA PHE A 21 8.47 -7.93 5.06
C PHE A 21 9.94 -7.74 5.46
N CYS A 22 10.82 -7.65 4.47
CA CYS A 22 12.27 -7.53 4.66
C CYS A 22 12.81 -6.59 3.59
N ASP A 23 13.38 -5.46 4.00
CA ASP A 23 13.95 -4.44 3.12
C ASP A 23 15.25 -4.89 2.44
N LEU A 24 15.94 -5.87 3.04
CA LEU A 24 17.10 -6.52 2.45
C LEU A 24 16.74 -7.58 1.39
N ASN A 25 15.47 -7.99 1.31
CA ASN A 25 15.00 -8.88 0.25
C ASN A 25 14.57 -8.05 -0.98
N PRO A 26 15.32 -8.11 -2.10
CA PRO A 26 15.01 -7.30 -3.28
C PRO A 26 13.63 -7.60 -3.87
N GLU A 27 13.10 -8.81 -3.72
CA GLU A 27 11.76 -9.14 -4.23
C GLU A 27 10.65 -8.45 -3.42
N HIS A 28 10.81 -8.33 -2.10
CA HIS A 28 9.85 -7.63 -1.25
C HIS A 28 9.78 -6.14 -1.64
N VAL A 29 10.95 -5.52 -1.80
CA VAL A 29 11.07 -4.12 -2.24
C VAL A 29 10.49 -3.94 -3.64
N ARG A 30 10.76 -4.86 -4.57
CA ARG A 30 10.26 -4.80 -5.95
C ARG A 30 8.73 -4.85 -6.00
N ILE A 31 8.09 -5.71 -5.20
CA ILE A 31 6.62 -5.82 -5.16
C ILE A 31 6.02 -4.55 -4.54
N ALA A 32 6.58 -4.06 -3.43
CA ALA A 32 6.12 -2.81 -2.80
C ALA A 32 6.23 -1.61 -3.76
N ASN A 33 7.38 -1.43 -4.40
CA ASN A 33 7.60 -0.34 -5.35
C ASN A 33 6.63 -0.42 -6.57
N LYS A 34 6.36 -1.63 -7.09
CA LYS A 34 5.39 -1.80 -8.18
C LYS A 34 3.98 -1.38 -7.77
N ILE A 35 3.60 -1.61 -6.52
CA ILE A 35 2.32 -1.17 -5.98
C ILE A 35 2.29 0.36 -5.86
N GLU A 36 3.35 0.97 -5.31
CA GLU A 36 3.48 2.43 -5.16
C GLU A 36 3.37 3.15 -6.50
N VAL A 37 4.12 2.73 -7.51
CA VAL A 37 4.07 3.32 -8.87
C VAL A 37 2.66 3.22 -9.44
N ARG A 38 2.00 2.06 -9.32
CA ARG A 38 0.63 1.88 -9.83
C ARG A 38 -0.39 2.75 -9.09
N LEU A 39 -0.24 2.95 -7.79
CA LEU A 39 -1.12 3.84 -7.01
C LEU A 39 -0.87 5.30 -7.39
N ALA A 40 0.38 5.70 -7.63
CA ALA A 40 0.73 7.03 -8.10
C ALA A 40 0.17 7.30 -9.51
N ASP A 41 0.32 6.36 -10.44
CA ASP A 41 -0.22 6.46 -11.81
C ASP A 41 -1.74 6.62 -11.84
N GLN A 42 -2.45 6.05 -10.86
CA GLN A 42 -3.90 6.16 -10.71
C GLN A 42 -4.35 7.39 -9.90
N GLY A 43 -3.41 8.22 -9.43
CA GLY A 43 -3.70 9.37 -8.56
C GLY A 43 -4.25 8.99 -7.19
N LEU A 44 -4.03 7.74 -6.75
CA LEU A 44 -4.50 7.21 -5.46
C LEU A 44 -3.49 7.45 -4.33
N LEU A 45 -2.30 7.94 -4.65
CA LEU A 45 -1.23 8.19 -3.69
C LEU A 45 -1.00 9.72 -3.59
N PRO A 46 -1.55 10.39 -2.55
CA PRO A 46 -1.35 11.82 -2.36
C PRO A 46 0.12 12.12 -2.04
N ARG A 47 0.60 13.30 -2.44
CA ARG A 47 1.95 13.73 -2.07
C ARG A 47 1.95 14.10 -0.60
N TYR A 48 3.08 13.90 0.08
CA TYR A 48 3.23 14.23 1.49
C TYR A 48 2.90 15.71 1.81
N ALA A 49 3.19 16.62 0.88
CA ALA A 49 2.89 18.05 1.05
C ALA A 49 1.40 18.41 0.95
N ASP A 50 0.55 17.49 0.47
CA ASP A 50 -0.89 17.71 0.28
C ASP A 50 -1.74 17.03 1.37
N LEU A 51 -1.10 16.46 2.41
CA LEU A 51 -1.73 15.83 3.59
C LEU A 51 -1.89 16.81 4.74
#